data_AF-A0A5B9MAY7-F1
#
_entry.id   AF-A0A5B9MAY7-F1
#
_cell.length_a   1.000
_cell.length_b   1.000
_cell.length_c   1.000
_cell.angle_alpha   90.00
_cell.angle_beta   90.00
_cell.angle_gamma   90.00
#
_symmetry.space_group_name_H-M   'P 1'
#
loop_
_entity.id
_entity.type
_entity.pdbx_description
1 polymer ?
#
loop_
_entity_poly.entity_id
_entity_poly.type
_entity_poly.pdbx_seq_one_letter_code
_entity_poly.pdbx_strand_id
1 'polypeptide(L)'
;MDKQERITCRCPRGHKLRGGTNLIGETVRCPRCSEKFVFGYQVRQDVTDTAVVRILGDAPAAPAPPVKREPKLRPCSRCGVAISAAASVCKHCNCYVGIMPDFLSKLSDGSSIHTN
;
A
#
# COMPACT_ATOMS: atom_id res chain seq x y z
N MET A 1 3.73 31.62 -42.10
CA MET A 1 4.30 31.97 -40.77
C MET A 1 3.63 31.07 -39.75
N ASP A 2 4.00 29.80 -39.82
CA ASP A 2 3.30 28.71 -39.14
C ASP A 2 3.84 28.64 -37.72
N LYS A 3 3.04 29.15 -36.78
CA LYS A 3 3.36 29.09 -35.34
C LYS A 3 3.38 27.63 -34.92
N GLN A 4 4.57 27.05 -34.90
CA GLN A 4 4.76 25.64 -34.58
C GLN A 4 4.44 25.43 -33.09
N GLU A 5 3.24 24.92 -32.82
CA GLU A 5 2.74 24.66 -31.48
C GLU A 5 3.64 23.63 -30.79
N ARG A 6 4.22 24.03 -29.65
CA ARG A 6 5.17 23.19 -28.90
C ARG A 6 4.48 22.61 -27.69
N ILE A 7 4.49 21.29 -27.57
CA ILE A 7 4.00 20.57 -26.41
C ILE A 7 5.15 20.08 -25.54
N THR A 8 4.87 19.87 -24.25
CA THR A 8 5.84 19.30 -23.30
C THR A 8 5.41 17.89 -22.92
N CYS A 9 6.31 16.91 -23.06
CA CYS A 9 6.10 15.54 -22.59
C CYS A 9 7.17 15.14 -21.56
N ARG A 10 7.01 13.97 -20.95
CA ARG A 10 8.04 13.36 -20.10
C ARG A 10 8.45 12.02 -20.67
N CYS A 11 9.75 11.71 -20.66
CA CYS A 11 10.21 10.36 -21.00
C CYS A 11 9.89 9.39 -19.85
N PRO A 12 9.99 8.06 -20.06
CA PRO A 12 9.75 7.05 -19.03
C PRO A 12 10.62 7.21 -17.78
N ARG A 13 11.81 7.81 -17.90
CA ARG A 13 12.69 8.12 -16.77
C ARG A 13 12.39 9.46 -16.08
N GLY A 14 11.32 10.15 -16.47
CA GLY A 14 10.85 11.39 -15.83
C GLY A 14 11.46 12.70 -16.34
N HIS A 15 12.32 12.67 -17.37
CA HIS A 15 12.87 13.90 -17.95
C HIS A 15 11.82 14.65 -18.78
N LYS A 16 11.77 15.98 -18.67
CA LYS A 16 10.87 16.83 -19.46
C LYS A 16 11.48 17.10 -20.83
N LEU A 17 10.70 16.89 -21.89
CA LEU A 17 11.07 17.22 -23.26
C LEU A 17 10.05 18.17 -23.86
N ARG A 18 10.52 19.06 -24.72
CA ARG A 18 9.66 19.97 -25.50
C ARG A 18 9.85 19.66 -26.97
N GLY A 19 8.75 19.59 -27.71
CA GLY A 19 8.75 19.23 -29.11
C GLY A 19 7.51 19.77 -29.81
N GLY A 20 7.53 19.84 -31.13
CA GLY A 20 6.36 20.23 -31.91
C GLY A 20 5.24 19.19 -31.81
N THR A 21 4.00 19.62 -32.06
CA THR A 21 2.84 18.72 -32.21
C THR A 21 3.06 17.64 -33.28
N ASN A 22 3.86 17.92 -34.30
CA ASN A 22 4.26 16.95 -35.34
C ASN A 22 5.01 15.72 -34.81
N LEU A 23 5.53 15.76 -33.59
CA LEU A 23 6.21 14.63 -32.96
C LEU A 23 5.24 13.75 -32.15
N ILE A 24 3.99 14.14 -31.97
CA ILE A 24 3.02 13.34 -31.20
C ILE A 24 2.81 12.00 -31.93
N GLY A 25 3.02 10.89 -31.22
CA GLY A 25 2.92 9.53 -31.79
C GLY A 25 4.22 9.01 -32.41
N GLU A 26 5.22 9.86 -32.62
CA GLU A 26 6.52 9.45 -33.16
C GLU A 26 7.43 8.84 -32.09
N THR A 27 8.24 7.86 -32.49
CA THR A 27 9.26 7.27 -31.60
C THR A 27 10.48 8.17 -31.56
N VAL A 28 10.68 8.85 -30.43
CA VAL A 28 11.81 9.76 -30.22
C VAL A 28 12.77 9.22 -29.16
N ARG A 29 14.00 9.75 -29.17
CA ARG A 29 15.02 9.43 -28.17
C ARG A 29 15.15 10.56 -27.16
N CYS A 30 15.18 10.23 -25.87
CA CYS A 30 15.43 11.23 -24.84
C CYS A 30 16.89 11.74 -24.91
N PRO A 31 17.15 13.05 -24.99
CA PRO A 31 18.51 13.59 -25.04
C PRO A 31 19.28 13.43 -23.72
N ARG A 32 18.59 13.15 -22.61
CA ARG A 32 19.22 12.98 -21.29
C ARG A 32 19.56 11.55 -20.94
N CYS A 33 18.68 10.60 -21.27
CA CYS A 33 18.86 9.19 -20.90
C CYS A 33 18.91 8.24 -22.08
N SER A 34 18.81 8.75 -23.31
CA SER A 34 18.92 7.95 -24.52
C SER A 34 17.84 6.86 -24.71
N GLU A 35 16.82 6.85 -23.85
CA GLU A 35 15.67 5.94 -23.91
C GLU A 35 14.78 6.29 -25.11
N LYS A 36 14.33 5.28 -25.86
CA LYS A 36 13.38 5.45 -26.97
C LYS A 36 11.96 5.34 -26.43
N PHE A 37 11.08 6.27 -26.79
CA PHE A 37 9.69 6.28 -26.35
C PHE A 37 8.82 7.07 -27.33
N VAL A 38 7.51 6.85 -27.29
CA VAL A 38 6.56 7.57 -28.13
C VAL A 38 6.27 8.95 -27.53
N PHE A 39 6.53 10.02 -28.28
CA PHE A 39 6.35 11.38 -27.81
C PHE A 39 4.84 11.73 -27.74
N GLY A 40 4.41 12.35 -26.65
CA GLY A 40 3.01 12.74 -26.45
C GLY A 40 2.06 11.64 -25.95
N TYR A 41 2.47 10.36 -26.00
CA TYR A 41 1.70 9.29 -25.37
C TYR A 41 2.00 9.26 -23.88
N GLN A 42 1.13 9.89 -23.07
CA GLN A 42 1.15 9.70 -21.62
C GLN A 42 0.91 8.22 -21.39
N VAL A 43 1.90 7.50 -20.85
CA VAL A 43 1.75 6.10 -20.47
C VAL A 43 0.51 6.02 -19.59
N ARG A 44 -0.54 5.35 -20.12
CA ARG A 44 -1.78 5.10 -19.39
C ARG A 44 -1.39 4.49 -18.05
N GLN A 45 -1.91 5.05 -16.96
CA GLN A 45 -1.82 4.42 -15.63
C GLN A 45 -2.23 2.96 -15.78
N ASP A 46 -1.47 2.04 -15.17
CA ASP A 46 -1.76 0.62 -15.15
C ASP A 46 -3.22 0.40 -14.78
N VAL A 47 -4.04 0.04 -15.77
CA VAL A 47 -5.47 -0.22 -15.56
C VAL A 47 -5.55 -1.63 -15.01
N THR A 48 -6.01 -1.77 -13.76
CA THR A 48 -6.22 -3.09 -13.19
C THR A 48 -7.35 -3.81 -13.92
N ASP A 49 -7.29 -5.14 -13.97
CA ASP A 49 -8.36 -5.98 -14.55
C ASP A 49 -9.75 -5.61 -13.99
N THR A 50 -9.80 -5.28 -12.69
CA THR A 50 -10.99 -4.77 -12.01
C THR A 50 -11.51 -3.43 -12.56
N ALA A 51 -10.63 -2.55 -13.01
CA ALA A 51 -11.01 -1.27 -13.62
C ALA A 51 -11.56 -1.47 -15.04
N VAL A 52 -11.06 -2.45 -15.80
CA VAL A 52 -11.60 -2.81 -17.12
C VAL A 52 -13.03 -3.34 -17.00
N VAL A 53 -13.30 -4.21 -16.03
CA VAL A 53 -14.64 -4.76 -15.76
C VAL A 53 -15.67 -3.67 -15.43
N ARG A 54 -15.27 -2.60 -14.74
CA ARG A 54 -16.16 -1.45 -14.46
C ARG A 54 -16.56 -0.67 -15.71
N ILE A 55 -15.69 -0.63 -16.72
CA ILE A 55 -15.93 0.13 -17.96
C ILE A 55 -16.88 -0.64 -18.88
N LEU A 56 -16.85 -1.98 -18.86
CA LEU A 56 -17.66 -2.83 -19.74
C LEU A 56 -19.04 -3.20 -19.16
N GLY A 57 -19.30 -2.86 -17.90
CA GLY A 57 -20.66 -2.57 -17.42
C GLY A 57 -21.60 -3.75 -17.19
N ASP A 58 -21.25 -4.70 -16.31
CA ASP A 58 -22.25 -5.52 -15.60
C ASP A 58 -21.70 -6.14 -14.28
N ALA A 59 -20.99 -5.34 -13.48
CA ALA A 59 -20.50 -5.78 -12.18
C ALA A 59 -21.33 -5.15 -11.06
N PRO A 60 -22.01 -5.95 -10.20
CA PRO A 60 -22.67 -5.41 -9.01
C PRO A 60 -21.63 -4.73 -8.12
N ALA A 61 -22.02 -3.60 -7.52
CA ALA A 61 -21.13 -2.80 -6.68
C ALA A 61 -20.50 -3.67 -5.58
N ALA A 62 -19.19 -3.92 -5.70
CA ALA A 62 -18.45 -4.64 -4.68
C ALA A 62 -18.56 -3.90 -3.33
N PRO A 63 -18.68 -4.63 -2.20
CA PRO A 63 -18.64 -4.00 -0.89
C PRO A 63 -17.35 -3.19 -0.76
N ALA A 64 -17.44 -2.01 -0.15
CA ALA A 64 -16.31 -1.09 0.01
C ALA A 64 -15.08 -1.85 0.54
N PRO A 65 -13.87 -1.57 0.02
CA PRO A 65 -12.65 -2.23 0.50
C PRO A 65 -12.59 -2.10 2.03
N PRO A 66 -12.19 -3.15 2.76
CA PRO A 66 -12.03 -3.06 4.20
C PRO A 66 -11.03 -1.94 4.46
N VAL A 67 -11.54 -0.84 5.03
CA VAL A 67 -10.74 0.30 5.47
C VAL A 67 -9.63 -0.30 6.31
N LYS A 68 -8.37 -0.14 5.89
CA LYS A 68 -7.20 -0.57 6.66
C LYS A 68 -7.25 0.21 7.98
N ARG A 69 -7.88 -0.37 9.00
CA ARG A 69 -8.00 0.22 10.33
C ARG A 69 -6.58 0.34 10.84
N GLU A 70 -6.10 1.56 11.06
CA GLU A 70 -4.81 1.79 11.70
C GLU A 70 -4.77 0.96 12.99
N PRO A 71 -3.75 0.11 13.18
CA PRO A 71 -3.68 -0.78 14.32
C PRO A 71 -3.51 0.08 15.57
N LYS A 72 -4.55 0.12 16.41
CA LYS A 72 -4.49 0.80 17.71
C LYS A 72 -3.35 0.21 18.54
N LEU A 73 -2.40 1.05 18.95
CA LEU A 73 -1.29 0.69 19.81
C LEU A 73 -1.66 0.95 21.28
N ARG A 74 -1.15 0.12 22.19
CA ARG A 74 -1.27 0.28 23.65
C ARG A 74 0.06 -0.02 24.34
N PRO A 75 0.38 0.56 25.51
CA PRO A 75 1.58 0.23 26.25
C PRO A 75 1.46 -1.15 26.92
N CYS A 76 2.57 -1.90 26.96
CA CYS A 76 2.66 -3.11 27.77
C CYS A 76 2.62 -2.78 29.27
N SER A 77 1.82 -3.51 30.04
CA SER A 77 1.68 -3.35 31.50
C SER A 77 2.96 -3.63 32.29
N ARG A 78 3.92 -4.35 31.70
CA ARG A 78 5.17 -4.74 32.39
C ARG A 78 6.36 -3.86 32.02
N CYS A 79 6.52 -3.51 30.74
CA CYS A 79 7.71 -2.80 30.24
C CYS A 79 7.40 -1.46 29.57
N GLY A 80 6.13 -1.08 29.41
CA GLY A 80 5.73 0.20 28.82
C GLY A 80 5.87 0.30 27.28
N VAL A 81 6.50 -0.67 26.61
CA VAL A 81 6.68 -0.66 25.15
C VAL A 81 5.33 -0.68 24.43
N ALA A 82 5.23 0.12 23.36
CA ALA A 82 4.05 0.15 22.50
C ALA A 82 3.90 -1.18 21.74
N ILE A 83 2.75 -1.84 21.95
CA ILE A 83 2.37 -3.10 21.31
C ILE A 83 1.02 -2.94 20.62
N SER A 84 0.72 -3.81 19.64
CA SER A 84 -0.61 -3.81 19.02
C SER A 84 -1.68 -4.20 20.04
N ALA A 85 -2.86 -3.59 19.96
CA ALA A 85 -3.98 -3.91 20.85
C ALA A 85 -4.39 -5.40 20.75
N ALA A 86 -4.17 -6.03 19.59
CA ALA A 86 -4.44 -7.44 19.35
C ALA A 86 -3.31 -8.39 19.79
N ALA A 87 -2.17 -7.89 20.26
CA ALA A 87 -1.08 -8.76 20.74
C ALA A 87 -1.46 -9.41 22.08
N SER A 88 -1.35 -10.73 22.14
CA SER A 88 -1.48 -11.51 23.38
C SER A 88 -0.18 -11.58 24.18
N VAL A 89 0.97 -11.38 23.53
CA VAL A 89 2.31 -11.43 24.14
C VAL A 89 3.14 -10.24 23.70
N CYS A 90 3.78 -9.57 24.66
CA CYS A 90 4.73 -8.50 24.38
C CYS A 90 6.04 -9.10 23.85
N LYS A 91 6.46 -8.71 22.64
CA LYS A 91 7.72 -9.19 22.03
C LYS A 91 8.99 -8.68 22.72
N HIS A 92 8.89 -7.65 23.55
CA HIS A 92 10.04 -7.05 24.23
C HIS A 92 10.39 -7.78 25.53
N CYS A 93 9.39 -8.06 26.38
CA CYS A 93 9.60 -8.65 27.70
C CYS A 93 8.97 -10.03 27.85
N ASN A 94 8.45 -10.60 26.75
CA ASN A 94 7.74 -11.88 26.68
C ASN A 94 6.60 -12.05 27.71
N CYS A 95 6.03 -10.94 28.18
CA CYS A 95 4.91 -10.95 29.11
C CYS A 95 3.59 -11.14 28.37
N TYR A 96 2.71 -11.99 28.92
CA TYR A 96 1.34 -12.12 28.45
C TYR A 96 0.54 -10.86 28.81
N VAL A 97 -0.06 -10.25 27.80
CA VAL A 97 -0.79 -8.98 27.89
C VAL A 97 -2.23 -9.12 27.41
N GLY A 98 -2.61 -10.30 26.89
CA GLY A 98 -3.97 -10.60 26.45
C GLY A 98 -4.96 -10.65 27.63
N ILE A 99 -6.26 -10.64 27.30
CA ILE A 99 -7.31 -10.92 28.29
C ILE A 99 -7.33 -12.45 28.49
N MET A 100 -7.02 -12.93 29.69
CA MET A 100 -7.15 -14.36 29.97
C MET A 100 -8.63 -14.76 30.01
N PRO A 101 -9.05 -15.84 29.32
CA PRO A 101 -10.37 -16.41 29.49
C PRO A 101 -10.55 -16.95 30.92
N ASP A 102 -11.76 -16.85 31.48
CA ASP A 102 -12.07 -17.24 32.87
C ASP A 102 -11.64 -18.67 33.24
N PHE A 103 -11.70 -19.60 32.28
CA PHE A 103 -11.25 -20.99 32.47
C PHE A 103 -9.75 -21.08 32.82
N LEU A 104 -8.92 -20.27 32.16
CA LEU A 104 -7.48 -20.33 32.33
C LEU A 104 -7.03 -19.70 33.66
N SER A 105 -7.75 -18.69 34.15
CA SER A 105 -7.52 -18.08 35.47
C SER A 105 -7.77 -19.08 36.62
N LYS A 106 -8.73 -20.00 36.45
CA LYS A 106 -9.04 -21.03 37.47
C LYS A 106 -7.96 -22.12 37.59
N LEU A 107 -7.10 -22.28 36.58
CA LEU A 107 -6.01 -23.26 36.61
C LEU A 107 -4.79 -22.75 37.39
N SER A 108 -4.55 -21.43 37.43
CA SER A 108 -3.43 -20.85 38.18
C SER A 108 -3.61 -20.86 39.70
N ASP A 109 -4.85 -20.94 40.19
CA ASP A 109 -5.16 -21.03 41.63
C ASP A 109 -5.06 -22.48 42.19
N GLY A 110 -4.86 -23.48 41.32
CA GLY A 110 -4.88 -24.90 41.69
C GLY A 110 -3.55 -25.52 42.10
N SER A 111 -2.44 -24.77 42.16
CA SER A 111 -1.11 -25.29 42.50
C SER A 111 -0.79 -25.23 44.00
N SER A 112 -1.61 -25.88 44.83
CA SER A 112 -1.21 -26.31 46.17
C SER A 112 -0.56 -27.70 46.09
N ILE A 113 0.75 -27.68 45.85
CA ILE A 113 1.80 -28.59 46.35
C ILE A 113 1.27 -29.87 47.04
N HIS A 114 1.36 -31.03 46.37
CA HIS A 114 1.36 -32.33 47.04
C HIS A 114 2.81 -32.67 47.40
N THR A 115 3.17 -32.56 48.68
CA THR A 115 4.39 -33.13 49.26
C THR A 115 3.99 -34.04 50.41
N ASN A 116 3.80 -35.32 50.10
CA ASN A 116 4.23 -36.49 50.87
C ASN A 116 3.94 -37.74 50.05
#